data_AF-A0A4Q3VAB7-F1
#
_entry.id   AF-A0A4Q3VAB7-F1
#
_cell.length_a   1.000
_cell.length_b   1.000
_cell.length_c   1.000
_cell.angle_alpha   90.00
_cell.angle_beta   90.00
_cell.angle_gamma   90.00
#
_symmetry.space_group_name_H-M   'P 1'
#
loop_
_entity.id
_entity.type
_entity.pdbx_description
1 polymer ?
#
loop_
_entity_poly.entity_id
_entity_poly.type
_entity_poly.pdbx_seq_one_letter_code
_entity_poly.pdbx_strand_id
1 'polypeptide(L)'
;MRKNPMSVNLREVLRQVRLAAPAVPAPSTKFDRQFDTVTAYVRVEDQFGATVREIINDVDSKRITPQKAIARFEEEHMLAQADAFVLGRRSTDPKASGFTPAELDMLAARHEAQTAYFRNFVKQVGEGKGRMDYGQRSDLYGKALWSAYTRGESVDWDETDTKRYVWVMDPDSQDHCRSCIERARQSRQKGGFTFAQLATIGFPGEGTDCGVNCRCHIRPVTHAEGDRMAFKPNPTPMRPAEARPEDIRTLLPSQEEVPVIEPGSEGTIPKPPAGTAQDLPSEPRGLFPSDPPEASPAPP
;
A
#
# COMPACT_ATOMS: atom_id res chain seq x y z
N MET A 1 -33.37 -2.16 -5.46
CA MET A 1 -32.15 -1.58 -4.85
C MET A 1 -32.56 -0.61 -3.74
N ARG A 2 -32.35 -0.97 -2.46
CA ARG A 2 -32.63 -0.07 -1.34
C ARG A 2 -31.45 0.90 -1.22
N LYS A 3 -31.69 2.21 -1.38
CA LYS A 3 -30.70 3.25 -1.08
C LYS A 3 -30.36 3.15 0.40
N ASN A 4 -29.11 2.87 0.73
CA ASN A 4 -28.65 2.72 2.10
C ASN A 4 -28.74 4.11 2.78
N PRO A 5 -29.57 4.30 3.82
CA PRO A 5 -29.78 5.60 4.45
C PRO A 5 -28.58 6.08 5.29
N MET A 6 -27.52 5.28 5.37
CA MET A 6 -26.24 5.59 6.04
C MET A 6 -25.18 6.05 5.03
N SER A 7 -25.56 6.68 3.91
CA SER A 7 -24.59 7.52 3.22
C SER A 7 -24.39 8.74 4.12
N VAL A 8 -23.36 8.69 4.98
CA VAL A 8 -22.71 9.90 5.48
C VAL A 8 -22.74 10.88 4.31
N ASN A 9 -23.43 12.01 4.48
CA ASN A 9 -23.59 12.97 3.40
C ASN A 9 -22.20 13.52 3.13
N LEU A 10 -21.50 12.88 2.19
CA LEU A 10 -20.10 13.13 1.88
C LEU A 10 -19.89 14.62 1.66
N ARG A 11 -20.87 15.30 1.06
CA ARG A 11 -20.85 16.75 0.88
C ARG A 11 -20.86 17.54 2.19
N GLU A 12 -21.58 17.10 3.21
CA GLU A 12 -21.59 17.76 4.51
C GLU A 12 -20.29 17.53 5.29
N VAL A 13 -19.77 16.31 5.28
CA VAL A 13 -18.46 15.99 5.87
C VAL A 13 -17.35 16.81 5.21
N LEU A 14 -17.37 16.91 3.89
CA LEU A 14 -16.40 17.72 3.15
C LEU A 14 -16.60 19.23 3.36
N ARG A 15 -17.83 19.67 3.65
CA ARG A 15 -18.09 21.05 4.07
C ARG A 15 -17.38 21.37 5.38
N GLN A 16 -17.33 20.42 6.31
CA GLN A 16 -16.62 20.58 7.59
C GLN A 16 -15.09 20.57 7.42
N VAL A 17 -14.55 19.69 6.57
CA VAL A 17 -13.11 19.65 6.22
C VAL A 17 -12.63 21.02 5.71
N ARG A 18 -13.44 21.69 4.88
CA ARG A 18 -13.12 23.02 4.34
C ARG A 18 -12.96 24.10 5.41
N LEU A 19 -13.57 23.93 6.57
CA LEU A 19 -13.56 24.91 7.67
C LEU A 19 -12.46 24.64 8.70
N ALA A 20 -11.97 23.40 8.81
CA ALA A 20 -11.02 22.98 9.84
C ALA A 20 -9.54 23.11 9.43
N ALA A 21 -9.25 23.36 8.14
CA ALA A 21 -7.88 23.48 7.68
C ALA A 21 -7.15 24.63 8.42
N PRO A 22 -6.06 24.36 9.17
CA PRO A 22 -5.30 25.40 9.82
C PRO A 22 -4.76 26.38 8.76
N ALA A 23 -4.71 27.67 9.11
CA ALA A 23 -4.13 28.70 8.25
C ALA A 23 -2.69 28.29 7.90
N VAL A 24 -2.46 27.90 6.65
CA VAL A 24 -1.12 27.60 6.15
C VAL A 24 -0.31 28.90 6.23
N PRO A 25 0.84 28.93 6.92
CA PRO A 25 1.65 30.13 7.01
C PRO A 25 2.05 30.63 5.62
N ALA A 26 2.25 31.95 5.50
CA ALA A 26 2.59 32.61 4.24
C ALA A 26 3.81 31.93 3.58
N PRO A 27 3.85 31.83 2.24
CA PRO A 27 4.82 31.01 1.54
C PRO A 27 6.25 31.54 1.76
N SER A 28 7.04 30.83 2.57
CA SER A 28 8.49 30.95 2.53
C SER A 28 9.04 30.20 1.31
N THR A 29 10.36 30.20 1.17
CA THR A 29 11.11 29.98 -0.07
C THR A 29 10.79 28.64 -0.76
N LYS A 30 11.16 28.51 -2.05
CA LYS A 30 10.85 27.36 -2.93
C LYS A 30 11.26 25.98 -2.37
N PHE A 31 12.09 25.93 -1.32
CA PHE A 31 12.58 24.71 -0.68
C PHE A 31 11.89 24.38 0.66
N ASP A 32 11.15 25.31 1.28
CA ASP A 32 10.45 25.06 2.56
C ASP A 32 9.06 24.40 2.36
N ARG A 33 8.51 24.50 1.14
CA ARG A 33 7.09 24.21 0.86
C ARG A 33 6.67 22.74 0.93
N GLN A 34 7.62 21.81 0.98
CA GLN A 34 7.34 20.37 1.11
C GLN A 34 7.34 19.88 2.56
N PHE A 35 8.01 20.59 3.48
CA PHE A 35 8.09 20.17 4.87
C PHE A 35 6.79 20.37 5.63
N ASP A 36 6.04 21.43 5.32
CA ASP A 36 4.83 21.79 6.06
C ASP A 36 3.67 20.82 5.82
N THR A 37 3.44 20.39 4.57
CA THR A 37 2.33 19.47 4.25
C THR A 37 2.59 18.07 4.78
N VAL A 38 3.84 17.59 4.71
CA VAL A 38 4.23 16.30 5.29
C VAL A 38 4.13 16.34 6.81
N THR A 39 4.57 17.42 7.46
CA THR A 39 4.44 17.58 8.91
C THR A 39 2.96 17.63 9.33
N ALA A 40 2.12 18.35 8.58
CA ALA A 40 0.69 18.37 8.81
C ALA A 40 0.05 16.99 8.60
N TYR A 41 0.49 16.25 7.58
CA TYR A 41 0.04 14.88 7.32
C TYR A 41 0.38 13.95 8.48
N VAL A 42 1.60 14.02 9.03
CA VAL A 42 2.00 13.20 10.19
C VAL A 42 1.07 13.45 11.39
N ARG A 43 0.62 14.70 11.61
CA ARG A 43 -0.35 15.00 12.66
C ARG A 43 -1.71 14.35 12.40
N VAL A 44 -2.19 14.36 11.15
CA VAL A 44 -3.45 13.68 10.76
C VAL A 44 -3.31 12.17 10.96
N GLU A 45 -2.19 11.58 10.55
CA GLU A 45 -1.87 10.16 10.75
C GLU A 45 -1.88 9.78 12.24
N ASP A 46 -1.13 10.51 13.08
CA ASP A 46 -1.01 10.26 14.50
C ASP A 46 -2.36 10.43 15.23
N GLN A 47 -3.08 11.51 14.92
CA GLN A 47 -4.38 11.81 15.52
C GLN A 47 -5.39 10.73 15.16
N PHE A 48 -5.50 10.35 13.88
CA PHE A 48 -6.43 9.32 13.46
C PHE A 48 -6.07 7.95 14.06
N GLY A 49 -4.77 7.59 14.09
CA GLY A 49 -4.31 6.37 14.76
C GLY A 49 -4.66 6.34 16.26
N ALA A 50 -4.53 7.47 16.97
CA ALA A 50 -4.99 7.60 18.35
C ALA A 50 -6.51 7.44 18.49
N THR A 51 -7.30 8.08 17.61
CA THR A 51 -8.76 7.92 17.57
C THR A 51 -9.18 6.47 17.37
N VAL A 52 -8.56 5.75 16.43
CA VAL A 52 -8.88 4.32 16.19
C VAL A 52 -8.55 3.48 17.42
N ARG A 53 -7.39 3.70 18.06
CA ARG A 53 -7.05 3.01 19.33
C ARG A 53 -8.07 3.28 20.43
N GLU A 54 -8.53 4.52 20.57
CA GLU A 54 -9.56 4.87 21.55
C GLU A 54 -10.87 4.11 21.27
N ILE A 55 -11.33 4.10 20.01
CA ILE A 55 -12.54 3.37 19.59
C ILE A 55 -12.41 1.89 19.96
N ILE A 56 -11.27 1.26 19.66
CA ILE A 56 -11.05 -0.16 19.94
C ILE A 56 -10.97 -0.43 21.45
N ASN A 57 -10.29 0.43 22.22
CA ASN A 57 -10.26 0.33 23.68
C ASN A 57 -11.67 0.46 24.29
N ASP A 58 -12.53 1.32 23.73
CA ASP A 58 -13.92 1.46 24.17
C ASP A 58 -14.75 0.21 23.86
N VAL A 59 -14.50 -0.46 22.73
CA VAL A 59 -15.15 -1.74 22.40
C VAL A 59 -14.69 -2.84 23.35
N ASP A 60 -13.37 -2.99 23.53
CA ASP A 60 -12.76 -4.01 24.37
C ASP A 60 -13.21 -3.88 25.83
N SER A 61 -13.24 -2.65 26.35
CA SER A 61 -13.76 -2.33 27.69
C SER A 61 -15.30 -2.27 27.80
N LYS A 62 -16.01 -2.60 26.71
CA LYS A 62 -17.48 -2.61 26.62
C LYS A 62 -18.14 -1.25 26.94
N ARG A 63 -17.42 -0.14 26.80
CA ARG A 63 -17.95 1.24 26.94
C ARG A 63 -18.84 1.64 25.77
N ILE A 64 -18.56 1.12 24.57
CA ILE A 64 -19.41 1.31 23.39
C ILE A 64 -19.75 -0.02 22.73
N THR A 65 -20.87 -0.05 22.01
CA THR A 65 -21.25 -1.21 21.20
C THR A 65 -20.44 -1.27 19.90
N PRO A 66 -20.28 -2.47 19.29
CA PRO A 66 -19.68 -2.60 17.96
C PRO A 66 -20.28 -1.66 16.91
N GLN A 67 -21.60 -1.49 16.91
CA GLN A 67 -22.29 -0.62 15.96
C GLN A 67 -21.92 0.85 16.15
N LYS A 68 -21.80 1.30 17.41
CA LYS A 68 -21.38 2.67 17.72
C LYS A 68 -19.91 2.91 17.34
N ALA A 69 -19.06 1.90 17.54
CA ALA A 69 -17.66 1.94 17.13
C ALA A 69 -17.51 2.07 15.60
N ILE A 70 -18.26 1.27 14.83
CA ILE A 70 -18.27 1.32 13.37
C ILE A 70 -18.73 2.69 12.88
N ALA A 71 -19.82 3.23 13.41
CA ALA A 71 -20.32 4.55 13.02
C ALA A 71 -19.30 5.67 13.31
N ARG A 72 -18.68 5.65 14.49
CA ARG A 72 -17.62 6.62 14.85
C ARG A 72 -16.41 6.49 13.92
N PHE A 73 -15.98 5.27 13.61
CA PHE A 73 -14.89 5.04 12.65
C PHE A 73 -15.23 5.55 11.24
N GLU A 74 -16.44 5.28 10.74
CA GLU A 74 -16.87 5.72 9.41
C GLU A 74 -16.77 7.26 9.26
N GLU A 75 -17.20 8.01 10.28
CA GLU A 75 -17.09 9.47 10.27
C GLU A 75 -15.63 9.95 10.32
N GLU A 76 -14.88 9.50 11.32
CA GLU A 76 -13.49 9.94 11.58
C GLU A 76 -12.55 9.54 10.42
N HIS A 77 -12.74 8.34 9.86
CA HIS A 77 -11.93 7.86 8.77
C HIS A 77 -12.17 8.65 7.47
N MET A 78 -13.42 9.00 7.17
CA MET A 78 -13.72 9.82 6.00
C MET A 78 -13.10 11.22 6.10
N LEU A 79 -13.15 11.83 7.29
CA LEU A 79 -12.50 13.11 7.57
C LEU A 79 -10.99 13.02 7.39
N ALA A 80 -10.35 12.06 8.04
CA ALA A 80 -8.89 11.88 7.97
C ALA A 80 -8.40 11.56 6.55
N GLN A 81 -9.18 10.79 5.77
CA GLN A 81 -8.88 10.55 4.35
C GLN A 81 -8.96 11.81 3.50
N ALA A 82 -10.00 12.62 3.69
CA ALA A 82 -10.16 13.88 2.99
C ALA A 82 -9.04 14.86 3.33
N ASP A 83 -8.66 14.97 4.61
CA ASP A 83 -7.56 15.82 5.07
C ASP A 83 -6.23 15.37 4.48
N ALA A 84 -5.91 14.07 4.56
CA ALA A 84 -4.70 13.52 3.98
C ALA A 84 -4.62 13.78 2.46
N PHE A 85 -5.72 13.58 1.74
CA PHE A 85 -5.80 13.84 0.30
C PHE A 85 -5.59 15.32 -0.04
N VAL A 86 -6.25 16.23 0.68
CA VAL A 86 -6.08 17.68 0.47
C VAL A 86 -4.66 18.12 0.78
N LEU A 87 -4.04 17.59 1.84
CA LEU A 87 -2.63 17.86 2.15
C LEU A 87 -1.71 17.39 1.03
N GLY A 88 -1.98 16.21 0.46
CA GLY A 88 -1.28 15.72 -0.73
C GLY A 88 -1.42 16.68 -1.90
N ARG A 89 -2.65 17.10 -2.24
CA ARG A 89 -2.88 18.08 -3.31
C ARG A 89 -2.17 19.41 -3.06
N ARG A 90 -2.11 19.85 -1.80
CA ARG A 90 -1.44 21.10 -1.41
C ARG A 90 0.09 21.03 -1.50
N SER A 91 0.67 19.83 -1.49
CA SER A 91 2.12 19.69 -1.70
C SER A 91 2.54 20.07 -3.12
N THR A 92 1.61 19.99 -4.09
CA THR A 92 1.82 20.40 -5.49
C THR A 92 1.16 21.74 -5.83
N ASP A 93 -0.08 21.97 -5.39
CA ASP A 93 -0.80 23.24 -5.54
C ASP A 93 -1.31 23.76 -4.19
N PRO A 94 -0.64 24.75 -3.57
CA PRO A 94 -1.04 25.29 -2.27
C PRO A 94 -2.47 25.84 -2.18
N LYS A 95 -3.12 26.14 -3.32
CA LYS A 95 -4.50 26.64 -3.37
C LYS A 95 -5.54 25.52 -3.51
N ALA A 96 -5.11 24.28 -3.72
CA ALA A 96 -6.00 23.13 -3.80
C ALA A 96 -6.81 22.97 -2.50
N SER A 97 -8.13 22.99 -2.65
CA SER A 97 -9.07 22.95 -1.52
C SER A 97 -10.44 22.34 -1.85
N GLY A 98 -10.63 21.92 -3.10
CA GLY A 98 -11.87 21.29 -3.56
C GLY A 98 -11.61 19.87 -4.03
N PHE A 99 -12.70 19.16 -4.33
CA PHE A 99 -12.66 17.81 -4.88
C PHE A 99 -13.38 17.77 -6.23
N THR A 100 -12.81 17.06 -7.19
CA THR A 100 -13.51 16.66 -8.42
C THR A 100 -14.43 15.46 -8.12
N PRO A 101 -15.45 15.19 -8.95
CA PRO A 101 -16.27 13.98 -8.80
C PRO A 101 -15.46 12.67 -8.78
N ALA A 102 -14.45 12.55 -9.63
CA ALA A 102 -13.60 11.36 -9.68
C ALA A 102 -12.79 11.14 -8.40
N GLU A 103 -12.31 12.24 -7.78
CA GLU A 103 -11.62 12.19 -6.49
C GLU A 103 -12.57 11.74 -5.38
N LEU A 104 -13.81 12.24 -5.38
CA LEU A 104 -14.84 11.85 -4.42
C LEU A 104 -15.20 10.37 -4.53
N ASP A 105 -15.39 9.89 -5.76
CA ASP A 105 -15.73 8.49 -6.02
C ASP A 105 -14.59 7.56 -5.55
N MET A 106 -13.33 7.95 -5.80
CA MET A 106 -12.17 7.21 -5.29
C MET A 106 -12.13 7.18 -3.76
N LEU A 107 -12.29 8.32 -3.10
CA LEU A 107 -12.28 8.39 -1.63
C LEU A 107 -13.42 7.56 -1.04
N ALA A 108 -14.61 7.60 -1.63
CA ALA A 108 -15.76 6.80 -1.20
C ALA A 108 -15.50 5.29 -1.34
N ALA A 109 -14.96 4.84 -2.47
CA ALA A 109 -14.62 3.42 -2.69
C ALA A 109 -13.58 2.93 -1.68
N ARG A 110 -12.55 3.76 -1.43
CA ARG A 110 -11.51 3.47 -0.43
C ARG A 110 -12.08 3.43 0.98
N HIS A 111 -12.95 4.38 1.31
CA HIS A 111 -13.63 4.44 2.59
C HIS A 111 -14.43 3.16 2.86
N GLU A 112 -15.23 2.72 1.88
CA GLU A 112 -16.02 1.49 1.96
C GLU A 112 -15.16 0.25 2.23
N ALA A 113 -14.06 0.09 1.47
CA ALA A 113 -13.15 -1.04 1.63
C ALA A 113 -12.54 -1.09 3.05
N GLN A 114 -12.04 0.02 3.57
CA GLN A 114 -11.46 0.10 4.91
C GLN A 114 -12.48 -0.14 6.01
N THR A 115 -13.69 0.38 5.85
CA THR A 115 -14.80 0.15 6.78
C THR A 115 -15.19 -1.33 6.82
N ALA A 116 -15.18 -2.03 5.69
CA ALA A 116 -15.40 -3.48 5.67
C ALA A 116 -14.35 -4.24 6.50
N TYR A 117 -13.07 -3.88 6.39
CA TYR A 117 -12.01 -4.44 7.22
C TYR A 117 -12.21 -4.10 8.71
N PHE A 118 -12.60 -2.86 9.01
CA PHE A 118 -12.82 -2.40 10.38
C PHE A 118 -13.97 -3.13 11.08
N ARG A 119 -15.08 -3.41 10.37
CA ARG A 119 -16.19 -4.22 10.89
C ARG A 119 -15.72 -5.60 11.37
N ASN A 120 -14.86 -6.25 10.57
CA ASN A 120 -14.28 -7.54 10.95
C ASN A 120 -13.32 -7.41 12.16
N PHE A 121 -12.55 -6.33 12.22
CA PHE A 121 -11.68 -6.07 13.36
C PHE A 121 -12.48 -5.87 14.66
N VAL A 122 -13.49 -5.01 14.66
CA VAL A 122 -14.37 -4.77 15.82
C VAL A 122 -15.05 -6.06 16.29
N LYS A 123 -15.52 -6.89 15.35
CA LYS A 123 -16.07 -8.21 15.66
C LYS A 123 -15.04 -9.09 16.39
N GLN A 124 -13.81 -9.15 15.89
CA GLN A 124 -12.73 -9.92 16.50
C GLN A 124 -12.39 -9.43 17.91
N VAL A 125 -12.33 -8.11 18.12
CA VAL A 125 -12.13 -7.51 19.45
C VAL A 125 -13.24 -7.93 20.41
N GLY A 126 -14.52 -7.82 19.99
CA GLY A 126 -15.65 -8.24 20.81
C GLY A 126 -15.67 -9.74 21.15
N GLU A 127 -15.05 -10.57 20.30
CA GLU A 127 -14.89 -12.01 20.52
C GLU A 127 -13.59 -12.38 21.27
N GLY A 128 -12.74 -11.41 21.61
CA GLY A 128 -11.42 -11.67 22.19
C GLY A 128 -10.48 -12.43 21.26
N LYS A 129 -10.64 -12.27 19.95
CA LYS A 129 -9.85 -12.95 18.91
C LYS A 129 -8.92 -11.98 18.20
N GLY A 130 -7.81 -12.52 17.70
CA GLY A 130 -6.85 -11.77 16.90
C GLY A 130 -5.46 -12.35 17.09
N ARG A 131 -4.64 -12.30 16.05
CA ARG A 131 -3.22 -12.71 16.14
C ARG A 131 -2.30 -11.53 16.42
N MET A 132 -2.70 -10.35 15.96
CA MET A 132 -1.98 -9.10 16.17
C MET A 132 -2.55 -8.36 17.37
N ASP A 133 -1.67 -7.71 18.14
CA ASP A 133 -2.07 -6.76 19.17
C ASP A 133 -3.05 -5.71 18.63
N TYR A 134 -4.09 -5.40 19.39
CA TYR A 134 -5.15 -4.50 18.94
C TYR A 134 -4.64 -3.06 18.74
N GLY A 135 -3.71 -2.60 19.57
CA GLY A 135 -3.06 -1.31 19.40
C GLY A 135 -2.27 -1.26 18.10
N GLN A 136 -1.40 -2.25 17.89
CA GLN A 136 -0.61 -2.36 16.66
C GLN A 136 -1.49 -2.40 15.41
N ARG A 137 -2.60 -3.14 15.44
CA ARG A 137 -3.53 -3.22 14.31
C ARG A 137 -4.29 -1.91 14.07
N SER A 138 -4.62 -1.19 15.15
CA SER A 138 -5.25 0.12 15.07
C SER A 138 -4.35 1.15 14.37
N ASP A 139 -3.05 1.12 14.67
CA ASP A 139 -2.06 2.03 14.06
C ASP A 139 -1.93 1.85 12.54
N LEU A 140 -2.29 0.68 11.99
CA LEU A 140 -2.29 0.45 10.55
C LEU A 140 -3.31 1.32 9.81
N TYR A 141 -4.41 1.71 10.45
CA TYR A 141 -5.41 2.59 9.84
C TYR A 141 -4.89 4.02 9.65
N GLY A 142 -4.10 4.52 10.61
CA GLY A 142 -3.36 5.78 10.46
C GLY A 142 -2.41 5.72 9.27
N LYS A 143 -1.52 4.71 9.26
CA LYS A 143 -0.52 4.52 8.19
C LYS A 143 -1.14 4.33 6.81
N ALA A 144 -2.33 3.75 6.74
CA ALA A 144 -3.03 3.59 5.47
C ALA A 144 -3.34 4.93 4.80
N LEU A 145 -3.50 6.03 5.56
CA LEU A 145 -3.79 7.37 5.02
C LEU A 145 -2.73 7.87 4.03
N TRP A 146 -1.51 7.32 4.08
CA TRP A 146 -0.43 7.64 3.14
C TRP A 146 -0.84 7.45 1.68
N SER A 147 -1.67 6.44 1.40
CA SER A 147 -2.17 6.24 0.05
C SER A 147 -3.10 7.38 -0.40
N ALA A 148 -3.93 7.92 0.50
CA ALA A 148 -4.78 9.07 0.17
C ALA A 148 -3.93 10.32 -0.07
N TYR A 149 -2.94 10.56 0.79
CA TYR A 149 -1.96 11.65 0.63
C TYR A 149 -1.24 11.56 -0.72
N THR A 150 -0.60 10.43 -1.02
CA THR A 150 0.20 10.27 -2.25
C THR A 150 -0.64 10.33 -3.51
N ARG A 151 -1.91 9.87 -3.47
CA ARG A 151 -2.85 10.05 -4.57
C ARG A 151 -3.19 11.52 -4.79
N GLY A 152 -3.40 12.28 -3.71
CA GLY A 152 -3.63 13.74 -3.80
C GLY A 152 -2.42 14.48 -4.35
N GLU A 153 -1.22 14.06 -3.96
CA GLU A 153 0.04 14.66 -4.43
C GLU A 153 0.35 14.35 -5.89
N SER A 154 0.19 13.09 -6.29
CA SER A 154 0.86 12.57 -7.49
C SER A 154 -0.06 12.27 -8.66
N VAL A 155 -1.36 12.10 -8.43
CA VAL A 155 -2.30 11.78 -9.52
C VAL A 155 -2.76 13.06 -10.19
N ASP A 156 -2.55 13.12 -11.51
CA ASP A 156 -3.18 14.11 -12.36
C ASP A 156 -4.59 13.61 -12.70
N TRP A 157 -5.59 14.13 -11.98
CA TRP A 157 -6.98 13.69 -12.09
C TRP A 157 -7.65 14.11 -13.40
N ASP A 158 -7.12 15.13 -14.07
CA ASP A 158 -7.64 15.62 -15.35
C ASP A 158 -7.05 14.82 -16.53
N GLU A 159 -5.85 14.25 -16.36
CA GLU A 159 -5.12 13.50 -17.40
C GLU A 159 -4.81 12.04 -17.01
N THR A 160 -5.69 11.40 -16.21
CA THR A 160 -5.46 10.03 -15.70
C THR A 160 -5.20 8.99 -16.81
N ASP A 161 -5.81 9.14 -17.98
CA ASP A 161 -5.70 8.21 -19.10
C ASP A 161 -4.44 8.37 -19.94
N THR A 162 -3.80 9.55 -19.92
CA THR A 162 -2.65 9.87 -20.77
C THR A 162 -1.32 9.79 -20.02
N LYS A 163 -1.34 9.98 -18.69
CA LYS A 163 -0.14 9.90 -17.86
C LYS A 163 0.24 8.45 -17.52
N ARG A 164 1.55 8.27 -17.34
CA ARG A 164 2.11 7.06 -16.73
C ARG A 164 2.76 7.42 -15.41
N TYR A 165 2.77 6.46 -14.49
CA TYR A 165 3.20 6.65 -13.11
C TYR A 165 4.28 5.64 -12.76
N VAL A 166 5.43 6.12 -12.31
CA VAL A 166 6.50 5.25 -11.82
C VAL A 166 6.36 5.04 -10.32
N TRP A 167 6.62 3.81 -9.88
CA TRP A 167 6.65 3.46 -8.47
C TRP A 167 8.02 3.80 -7.90
N VAL A 168 8.02 4.62 -6.86
CA VAL A 168 9.21 5.16 -6.20
C VAL A 168 9.30 4.57 -4.81
N MET A 169 10.46 3.97 -4.53
CA MET A 169 10.79 3.50 -3.19
C MET A 169 11.33 4.67 -2.39
N ASP A 170 10.85 4.84 -1.17
CA ASP A 170 11.34 5.86 -0.25
C ASP A 170 12.79 5.55 0.16
N PRO A 171 13.76 6.43 -0.13
CA PRO A 171 15.17 6.16 0.17
C PRO A 171 15.49 6.13 1.68
N ASP A 172 14.65 6.76 2.51
CA ASP A 172 14.85 6.82 3.96
C ASP A 172 14.24 5.60 4.66
N SER A 173 13.46 4.78 3.93
CA SER A 173 12.96 3.53 4.45
C SER A 173 14.05 2.46 4.42
N GLN A 174 14.37 1.92 5.60
CA GLN A 174 15.33 0.82 5.74
C GLN A 174 14.78 -0.49 5.18
N ASP A 175 13.46 -0.68 5.21
CA ASP A 175 12.79 -1.92 4.84
C ASP A 175 11.62 -1.67 3.87
N HIS A 176 11.74 -2.22 2.66
CA HIS A 176 10.67 -2.24 1.68
C HIS A 176 9.98 -3.60 1.63
N CYS A 177 8.65 -3.59 1.53
CA CYS A 177 7.92 -4.84 1.33
C CYS A 177 8.22 -5.43 -0.05
N ARG A 178 8.15 -6.77 -0.15
CA ARG A 178 8.42 -7.52 -1.40
C ARG A 178 7.61 -6.99 -2.58
N SER A 179 6.34 -6.69 -2.36
CA SER A 179 5.45 -6.13 -3.37
C SER A 179 5.92 -4.74 -3.83
N CYS A 180 6.34 -3.84 -2.95
CA CYS A 180 6.92 -2.54 -3.36
C CYS A 180 8.18 -2.70 -4.22
N ILE A 181 9.09 -3.61 -3.85
CA ILE A 181 10.31 -3.88 -4.62
C ILE A 181 9.94 -4.39 -6.02
N GLU A 182 9.00 -5.34 -6.09
CA GLU A 182 8.54 -5.89 -7.35
C GLU A 182 7.85 -4.84 -8.23
N ARG A 183 6.96 -4.02 -7.66
CA ARG A 183 6.25 -2.95 -8.38
C ARG A 183 7.20 -1.87 -8.87
N ALA A 184 8.20 -1.47 -8.09
CA ALA A 184 9.27 -0.56 -8.50
C ALA A 184 10.05 -1.09 -9.70
N ARG A 185 10.41 -2.38 -9.69
CA ARG A 185 11.07 -3.03 -10.82
C ARG A 185 10.17 -3.05 -12.06
N GLN A 186 8.91 -3.49 -11.90
CA GLN A 186 7.95 -3.58 -13.00
C GLN A 186 7.64 -2.21 -13.60
N SER A 187 7.48 -1.16 -12.79
CA SER A 187 7.21 0.19 -13.28
C SER A 187 8.37 0.69 -14.11
N ARG A 188 9.63 0.47 -13.69
CA ARG A 188 10.81 0.87 -14.47
C ARG A 188 10.87 0.14 -15.82
N GLN A 189 10.60 -1.17 -15.82
CA GLN A 189 10.61 -1.98 -17.05
C GLN A 189 9.51 -1.58 -18.04
N LYS A 190 8.35 -1.13 -17.56
CA LYS A 190 7.19 -0.75 -18.38
C LYS A 190 7.12 0.73 -18.73
N GLY A 191 8.10 1.54 -18.30
CA GLY A 191 8.04 3.01 -18.43
C GLY A 191 6.87 3.63 -17.63
N GLY A 192 6.61 3.10 -16.44
CA GLY A 192 5.48 3.45 -15.58
C GLY A 192 4.25 2.57 -15.76
N PHE A 193 3.28 2.73 -14.88
CA PHE A 193 1.94 2.14 -14.94
C PHE A 193 0.93 3.17 -15.45
N THR A 194 -0.09 2.74 -16.18
CA THR A 194 -1.27 3.59 -16.41
C THR A 194 -2.10 3.70 -15.14
N PHE A 195 -2.99 4.68 -15.06
CA PHE A 195 -3.91 4.80 -13.92
C PHE A 195 -4.78 3.54 -13.75
N ALA A 196 -5.33 2.97 -14.83
CA ALA A 196 -6.10 1.73 -14.80
C ALA A 196 -5.29 0.54 -14.27
N GLN A 197 -4.00 0.45 -14.61
CA GLN A 197 -3.11 -0.57 -14.05
C GLN A 197 -2.92 -0.37 -12.54
N LEU A 198 -2.70 0.87 -12.08
CA LEU A 198 -2.60 1.20 -10.66
C LEU A 198 -3.91 0.89 -9.91
N ALA A 199 -5.06 1.21 -10.49
CA ALA A 199 -6.37 0.89 -9.91
C ALA A 199 -6.58 -0.62 -9.74
N THR A 200 -5.97 -1.43 -10.62
CA THR A 200 -6.05 -2.90 -10.55
C THR A 200 -5.07 -3.48 -9.54
N ILE A 201 -3.81 -3.02 -9.57
CA ILE A 201 -2.73 -3.62 -8.76
C ILE A 201 -2.63 -3.04 -7.34
N GLY A 202 -3.33 -1.94 -7.08
CA GLY A 202 -3.21 -1.16 -5.87
C GLY A 202 -2.14 -0.06 -5.96
N PHE A 203 -2.36 1.02 -5.23
CA PHE A 203 -1.40 2.10 -5.03
C PHE A 203 -0.48 1.75 -3.85
N PRO A 204 0.67 2.40 -3.67
CA PRO A 204 1.49 2.19 -2.47
C PRO A 204 0.67 2.31 -1.18
N GLY A 205 0.69 1.27 -0.34
CA GLY A 205 -0.17 1.17 0.85
C GLY A 205 -1.59 0.59 0.60
N GLU A 206 -1.91 0.21 -0.64
CA GLU A 206 -3.12 -0.50 -1.03
C GLU A 206 -2.75 -1.74 -1.86
N GLY A 207 -3.27 -2.92 -1.53
CA GLY A 207 -2.95 -4.14 -2.31
C GLY A 207 -1.47 -4.53 -2.29
N THR A 208 -0.74 -4.07 -1.28
CA THR A 208 0.66 -4.41 -1.02
C THR A 208 0.76 -5.08 0.34
N ASP A 209 1.74 -5.97 0.52
CA ASP A 209 2.07 -6.62 1.80
C ASP A 209 2.78 -5.66 2.77
N CYS A 210 2.72 -4.36 2.48
CA CYS A 210 3.39 -3.33 3.22
C CYS A 210 2.72 -3.20 4.58
N GLY A 211 3.26 -3.94 5.54
CA GLY A 211 2.78 -3.98 6.91
C GLY A 211 3.10 -2.72 7.71
N VAL A 212 4.07 -1.90 7.30
CA VAL A 212 4.51 -0.74 8.08
C VAL A 212 5.51 0.12 7.29
N ASN A 213 5.29 1.44 7.25
CA ASN A 213 6.27 2.52 7.05
C ASN A 213 7.15 2.59 5.79
N CYS A 214 6.98 1.76 4.77
CA CYS A 214 7.88 1.85 3.61
C CYS A 214 7.79 3.15 2.79
N ARG A 215 6.78 4.00 3.06
CA ARG A 215 6.48 5.34 2.48
C ARG A 215 6.68 5.45 0.95
N CYS A 216 6.61 4.32 0.26
CA CYS A 216 6.68 4.27 -1.18
C CYS A 216 5.52 5.09 -1.77
N HIS A 217 5.75 5.69 -2.91
CA HIS A 217 4.78 6.54 -3.58
C HIS A 217 4.85 6.33 -5.09
N ILE A 218 3.89 6.88 -5.80
CA ILE A 218 3.95 6.97 -7.27
C ILE A 218 4.28 8.39 -7.65
N ARG A 219 4.82 8.60 -8.85
CA ARG A 219 4.93 9.94 -9.43
C ARG A 219 4.70 9.89 -10.93
N PRO A 220 4.16 10.95 -11.56
CA PRO A 220 4.02 11.00 -13.00
C PRO A 220 5.40 10.91 -13.66
N VAL A 221 5.48 10.17 -14.77
CA VAL A 221 6.68 10.09 -15.60
C VAL A 221 6.87 11.43 -16.30
N THR A 222 8.03 12.05 -16.10
CA THR A 222 8.39 13.28 -16.81
C THR A 222 8.78 12.96 -18.26
N HIS A 223 8.63 13.90 -19.20
CA HIS A 223 9.04 13.66 -20.60
C HIS A 223 10.49 13.17 -20.72
N ALA A 224 11.43 13.78 -19.98
CA ALA A 224 12.83 13.39 -20.00
C ALA A 224 13.08 11.95 -19.49
N GLU A 225 12.27 11.48 -18.55
CA GLU A 225 12.31 10.09 -18.09
C GLU A 225 11.58 9.15 -19.03
N GLY A 226 10.48 9.61 -19.62
CA GLY A 226 9.78 8.93 -20.69
C GLY A 226 10.74 8.61 -21.84
N ASP A 227 11.59 9.56 -22.24
CA ASP A 227 12.58 9.36 -23.31
C ASP A 227 13.74 8.42 -22.91
N ARG A 228 14.10 8.39 -21.62
CA ARG A 228 15.14 7.50 -21.08
C ARG A 228 14.65 6.08 -20.81
N MET A 229 13.40 5.97 -20.39
CA MET A 229 12.69 4.71 -20.12
C MET A 229 11.97 4.19 -21.35
N ALA A 230 11.82 5.00 -22.41
CA ALA A 230 11.34 4.62 -23.71
C ALA A 230 12.19 3.44 -24.11
N PHE A 231 11.58 2.28 -23.90
CA PHE A 231 12.17 0.98 -24.13
C PHE A 231 12.70 1.05 -25.55
N LYS A 232 14.02 1.14 -25.73
CA LYS A 232 14.61 0.72 -26.99
C LYS A 232 14.11 -0.70 -27.10
N PRO A 233 13.16 -1.03 -28.02
CA PRO A 233 12.68 -2.38 -28.17
C PRO A 233 13.93 -3.23 -28.21
N ASN A 234 14.07 -4.12 -27.23
CA ASN A 234 15.21 -5.01 -27.11
C ASN A 234 15.46 -5.49 -28.54
N PRO A 235 16.58 -5.09 -29.19
CA PRO A 235 16.73 -5.26 -30.63
C PRO A 235 16.39 -6.71 -30.88
N THR A 236 15.37 -6.94 -31.73
CA THR A 236 14.80 -8.26 -32.03
C THR A 236 15.90 -9.28 -31.88
N PRO A 237 15.82 -10.23 -30.93
CA PRO A 237 16.94 -11.09 -30.56
C PRO A 237 17.56 -11.52 -31.87
N MET A 238 18.80 -11.06 -32.13
CA MET A 238 19.43 -11.27 -33.43
C MET A 238 19.28 -12.75 -33.66
N ARG A 239 18.48 -13.08 -34.68
CA ARG A 239 18.22 -14.45 -35.11
C ARG A 239 19.59 -15.11 -35.02
N PRO A 240 19.78 -16.16 -34.19
CA PRO A 240 21.11 -16.69 -33.92
C PRO A 240 21.77 -16.80 -35.28
N ALA A 241 22.85 -16.05 -35.50
CA ALA A 241 23.54 -16.05 -36.78
C ALA A 241 23.71 -17.53 -37.10
N GLU A 242 23.07 -17.99 -38.19
CA GLU A 242 22.98 -19.41 -38.52
C GLU A 242 24.38 -19.98 -38.33
N ALA A 243 24.57 -20.73 -37.25
CA ALA A 243 25.88 -21.24 -36.92
C ALA A 243 26.22 -22.13 -38.09
N ARG A 244 27.22 -21.71 -38.88
CA ARG A 244 27.69 -22.51 -39.99
C ARG A 244 28.05 -23.87 -39.39
N PRO A 245 27.55 -24.99 -39.94
CA PRO A 245 27.77 -26.33 -39.38
C PRO A 245 29.25 -26.74 -39.23
N GLU A 246 30.19 -25.91 -39.69
CA GLU A 246 31.61 -26.20 -39.75
C GLU A 246 32.37 -25.85 -38.45
N ASP A 247 31.79 -25.04 -37.55
CA ASP A 247 32.49 -24.56 -36.34
C ASP A 247 32.29 -25.41 -35.06
N ILE A 248 31.57 -26.54 -35.13
CA ILE A 248 31.25 -27.38 -33.95
C ILE A 248 32.29 -28.50 -33.69
N ARG A 249 33.38 -28.58 -34.45
CA ARG A 249 34.27 -29.75 -34.40
C ARG A 249 35.51 -29.67 -33.50
N THR A 250 35.75 -28.58 -32.76
CA THR A 250 37.09 -28.37 -32.18
C THR A 250 37.15 -28.04 -30.68
N LEU A 251 36.10 -28.26 -29.89
CA LEU A 251 36.16 -27.99 -28.44
C LEU A 251 35.41 -29.04 -27.62
N LEU A 252 35.93 -30.26 -27.57
CA LEU A 252 35.69 -31.17 -26.46
C LEU A 252 37.00 -31.30 -25.68
N PRO A 253 37.13 -30.69 -24.48
CA PRO A 253 38.26 -30.97 -23.61
C PRO A 253 38.20 -32.42 -23.14
N SER A 254 39.39 -33.03 -23.14
CA SER A 254 39.68 -34.37 -22.62
C SER A 254 39.11 -34.53 -21.22
N GLN A 255 38.38 -35.62 -20.97
CA GLN A 255 37.89 -35.95 -19.65
C GLN A 255 39.07 -36.30 -18.74
N GLU A 256 39.45 -35.37 -17.85
CA GLU A 256 40.28 -35.69 -16.70
C GLU A 256 39.44 -36.46 -15.66
N GLU A 257 40.01 -37.55 -15.19
CA GLU A 257 39.43 -38.50 -14.25
C GLU A 257 39.14 -37.82 -12.91
N VAL A 258 37.88 -37.84 -12.50
CA VAL A 258 37.44 -37.37 -11.18
C VAL A 258 37.82 -38.44 -10.14
N PRO A 259 38.59 -38.10 -9.09
CA PRO A 259 38.91 -39.06 -8.03
C PRO A 259 37.64 -39.42 -7.24
N VAL A 260 37.44 -40.72 -7.07
CA VAL A 260 36.38 -41.32 -6.24
C VAL A 260 36.68 -40.99 -4.77
N ILE A 261 35.80 -40.23 -4.14
CA ILE A 261 35.85 -39.96 -2.70
C ILE A 261 35.06 -41.05 -1.98
N GLU A 262 35.74 -41.83 -1.15
CA GLU A 262 35.11 -42.85 -0.28
C GLU A 262 34.29 -42.19 0.85
N PRO A 263 33.10 -42.74 1.19
CA PRO A 263 32.28 -42.25 2.29
C PRO A 263 32.83 -42.71 3.64
N GLY A 264 33.54 -41.82 4.34
CA GLY A 264 34.12 -42.07 5.66
C GLY A 264 33.44 -41.32 6.80
N SER A 265 32.94 -42.10 7.75
CA SER A 265 32.70 -41.81 9.18
C SER A 265 31.47 -40.98 9.60
N GLU A 266 30.54 -41.70 10.22
CA GLU A 266 29.41 -41.21 10.99
C GLU A 266 29.90 -40.45 12.24
N GLY A 267 29.83 -39.12 12.20
CA GLY A 267 29.94 -38.28 13.39
C GLY A 267 28.65 -38.32 14.19
N THR A 268 28.68 -38.93 15.38
CA THR A 268 27.58 -38.94 16.34
C THR A 268 27.26 -37.51 16.80
N ILE A 269 26.10 -36.99 16.42
CA ILE A 269 25.57 -35.71 16.92
C ILE A 269 24.92 -35.95 18.29
N PRO A 270 25.31 -35.20 19.36
CA PRO A 270 24.66 -35.32 20.65
C PRO A 270 23.20 -34.84 20.60
N LYS A 271 22.32 -35.70 21.10
CA LYS A 271 20.87 -35.49 21.22
C LYS A 271 20.59 -34.26 22.10
N PRO A 272 19.87 -33.23 21.62
CA PRO A 272 19.44 -32.13 22.47
C PRO A 272 18.41 -32.61 23.50
N PRO A 273 18.37 -32.02 24.70
CA PRO A 273 17.40 -32.39 25.74
C PRO A 273 15.98 -32.11 25.28
N ALA A 274 15.06 -33.00 25.68
CA ALA A 274 13.64 -32.95 25.38
C ALA A 274 13.00 -31.69 25.97
N GLY A 275 12.99 -30.63 25.17
CA GLY A 275 12.21 -29.42 25.37
C GLY A 275 11.03 -29.42 24.40
N THR A 276 9.84 -29.21 24.95
CA THR A 276 8.53 -29.26 24.32
C THR A 276 8.47 -28.47 23.00
N ALA A 277 8.51 -29.17 21.86
CA ALA A 277 8.24 -28.59 20.55
C ALA A 277 6.71 -28.50 20.37
N GLN A 278 6.16 -27.29 20.52
CA GLN A 278 4.89 -26.96 19.89
C GLN A 278 5.19 -26.62 18.44
N ASP A 279 4.57 -27.36 17.52
CA ASP A 279 4.57 -27.10 16.10
C ASP A 279 4.12 -25.66 15.82
N LEU A 280 5.05 -24.81 15.40
CA LEU A 280 4.74 -23.51 14.79
C LEU A 280 4.83 -23.67 13.27
N PRO A 281 3.72 -23.56 12.52
CA PRO A 281 3.80 -23.48 11.08
C PRO A 281 4.48 -22.17 10.66
N SER A 282 5.54 -22.35 9.89
CA SER A 282 6.23 -21.29 9.16
C SER A 282 5.37 -20.85 7.98
N GLU A 283 4.96 -19.58 7.94
CA GLU A 283 4.81 -18.73 6.73
C GLU A 283 4.06 -17.42 7.09
N PRO A 284 4.64 -16.23 6.89
CA PRO A 284 3.88 -14.98 6.95
C PRO A 284 3.15 -14.77 5.62
N ARG A 285 1.86 -15.17 5.57
CA ARG A 285 0.92 -14.64 4.56
C ARG A 285 0.58 -13.19 4.92
N GLY A 286 0.50 -12.33 3.90
CA GLY A 286 0.35 -10.87 4.02
C GLY A 286 -0.73 -10.41 4.99
N LEU A 287 -0.51 -9.23 5.58
CA LEU A 287 -1.31 -8.61 6.64
C LEU A 287 -2.76 -8.28 6.26
N PHE A 288 -3.12 -8.48 4.98
CA PHE A 288 -4.47 -8.32 4.46
C PHE A 288 -4.78 -9.52 3.57
N PRO A 289 -5.84 -10.31 3.83
CA PRO A 289 -6.30 -11.29 2.87
C PRO A 289 -6.69 -10.55 1.58
N SER A 290 -6.08 -10.93 0.45
CA SER A 290 -6.38 -10.37 -0.87
C SER A 290 -7.72 -10.84 -1.42
N ASP A 291 -8.42 -11.73 -0.73
CA ASP A 291 -9.67 -12.31 -1.18
C ASP A 291 -10.86 -11.52 -0.62
N PRO A 292 -11.74 -10.96 -1.48
CA PRO A 292 -13.02 -10.43 -1.03
C PRO A 292 -13.84 -11.56 -0.41
N PRO A 293 -14.73 -11.27 0.56
CA PRO A 293 -15.63 -12.28 1.09
C PRO A 293 -16.48 -12.86 -0.04
N GLU A 294 -16.36 -14.16 -0.24
CA GLU A 294 -17.21 -14.94 -1.14
C GLU A 294 -18.68 -14.67 -0.77
N ALA A 295 -19.45 -14.15 -1.74
CA ALA A 295 -20.84 -13.80 -1.52
C ALA A 295 -21.61 -15.06 -1.10
N SER A 296 -22.15 -15.07 0.12
CA SER A 296 -23.02 -16.16 0.56
C SER A 296 -24.23 -16.26 -0.38
N PRO A 297 -24.61 -17.47 -0.83
CA PRO A 297 -25.80 -17.64 -1.66
C PRO A 297 -27.03 -17.14 -0.90
N ALA A 298 -27.90 -16.41 -1.60
CA ALA A 298 -29.15 -15.94 -1.05
C ALA A 298 -30.01 -17.15 -0.59
N PRO A 299 -30.65 -17.09 0.59
CA PRO A 299 -31.61 -18.11 0.98
C PRO A 299 -32.83 -18.08 0.05
N PRO A 300 -33.52 -19.22 -0.12
CA PRO A 300 -34.66 -19.37 -1.03
C PRO A 300 -35.84 -18.46 -0.66
#